data_AF-A0A3N5HPF0-F1
#
_entry.id   AF-A0A3N5HPF0-F1
#
_cell.length_a   1.000
_cell.length_b   1.000
_cell.length_c   1.000
_cell.angle_alpha   90.00
_cell.angle_beta   90.00
_cell.angle_gamma   90.00
#
_symmetry.space_group_name_H-M   'P 1'
#
loop_
_entity.id
_entity.type
_entity.pdbx_description
1 polymer ?
#
loop_
_entity_poly.entity_id
_entity_poly.type
_entity_poly.pdbx_seq_one_letter_code
_entity_poly.pdbx_strand_id
1 'polypeptide(L)'
;MEIHQPKELQEPDSDNKRGRDLFVGIVIRAAVTLQKALPINEETFLGVSGSGYYDSRAYYLYGVLDEVLKLATAMLRWEGFLSDPDNSELEAALQKEHGPHMFRVTREGLMDEQHLSSRKLVELLCDLLLFESTNTQEHYRLFLTCELLDAYLGLQRDFVDFFSCRTSERRPLLFDELQNVAWLFSLTTLTCSLRMPFWRGSQTTLFLGLSASPRYTAY
;
A
#
# COMPACT_ATOMS: atom_id res chain seq x y z
N MET A 1 43.93 34.91 -11.48
CA MET A 1 42.53 34.72 -11.90
C MET A 1 42.54 33.60 -12.93
N GLU A 2 42.39 32.37 -12.47
CA GLU A 2 42.35 31.20 -13.36
C GLU A 2 40.95 31.11 -13.95
N ILE A 3 40.88 31.19 -15.27
CA ILE A 3 39.66 31.05 -16.05
C ILE A 3 39.31 29.57 -16.03
N HIS A 4 38.28 29.20 -15.26
CA HIS A 4 37.67 27.87 -15.38
C HIS A 4 37.16 27.69 -16.80
N GLN A 5 37.83 26.82 -17.56
CA GLN A 5 37.33 26.34 -18.83
C GLN A 5 35.97 25.63 -18.61
N PRO A 6 35.00 25.82 -19.51
CA PRO A 6 33.73 25.11 -19.43
C PRO A 6 34.00 23.60 -19.58
N LYS A 7 33.53 22.80 -18.61
CA LYS A 7 33.48 21.35 -18.75
C LYS A 7 32.76 21.02 -20.06
N GLU A 8 33.43 20.30 -20.95
CA GLU A 8 32.81 19.63 -22.08
C GLU A 8 31.55 18.91 -21.60
N LEU A 9 30.42 19.14 -22.28
CA LEU A 9 29.20 18.35 -22.07
C LEU A 9 29.56 16.91 -22.40
N GLN A 10 29.70 16.07 -21.37
CA GLN A 10 29.66 14.63 -21.53
C GLN A 10 28.32 14.28 -22.18
N GLU A 11 28.35 13.60 -23.33
CA GLU A 11 27.15 13.05 -23.94
C GLU A 11 26.38 12.24 -22.88
N PRO A 12 25.04 12.37 -22.80
CA PRO A 12 24.26 11.65 -21.80
C PRO A 12 24.53 10.15 -21.98
N ASP A 13 25.04 9.56 -20.90
CA ASP A 13 25.55 8.20 -20.80
C ASP A 13 24.50 7.19 -21.29
N SER A 14 24.55 6.86 -22.60
CA SER A 14 23.49 6.13 -23.30
C SER A 14 23.23 4.73 -22.70
N ASP A 15 24.23 4.19 -22.02
CA ASP A 15 24.16 2.92 -21.31
C ASP A 15 23.30 3.00 -20.03
N ASN A 16 23.31 4.14 -19.32
CA ASN A 16 22.47 4.33 -18.13
C ASN A 16 20.98 4.46 -18.49
N LYS A 17 20.66 5.00 -19.67
CA LYS A 17 19.28 5.05 -20.16
C LYS A 17 18.78 3.64 -20.48
N ARG A 18 19.56 2.90 -21.28
CA ARG A 18 19.27 1.50 -21.62
C ARG A 18 19.10 0.60 -20.39
N GLY A 19 19.93 0.80 -19.37
CA GLY A 19 19.82 0.05 -18.10
C GLY A 19 18.50 0.30 -17.37
N ARG A 20 18.04 1.56 -17.32
CA ARG A 20 16.77 1.94 -16.70
C ARG A 20 15.56 1.42 -17.49
N ASP A 21 15.56 1.59 -18.81
CA ASP A 21 14.54 1.06 -19.72
C ASP A 21 14.40 -0.46 -19.56
N LEU A 22 15.54 -1.17 -19.50
CA LEU A 22 15.57 -2.60 -19.29
C LEU A 22 14.96 -2.99 -17.94
N PHE A 23 15.33 -2.28 -16.86
CA PHE A 23 14.82 -2.56 -15.52
C PHE A 23 13.30 -2.37 -15.45
N VAL A 24 12.78 -1.23 -15.90
CA VAL A 24 11.34 -0.95 -15.90
C VAL A 24 10.60 -1.97 -16.77
N GLY A 25 11.15 -2.29 -17.95
CA GLY A 25 10.58 -3.30 -18.84
C GLY A 25 10.54 -4.70 -18.21
N ILE A 26 11.55 -5.11 -17.44
CA ILE A 26 11.55 -6.39 -16.71
C ILE A 26 10.47 -6.39 -15.63
N VAL A 27 10.36 -5.31 -14.85
CA VAL A 27 9.36 -5.21 -13.76
C VAL A 27 7.95 -5.32 -14.31
N ILE A 28 7.62 -4.57 -15.37
CA ILE A 28 6.29 -4.63 -16.00
C ILE A 28 5.99 -6.04 -16.51
N ARG A 29 6.92 -6.65 -17.25
CA ARG A 29 6.72 -8.01 -17.78
C ARG A 29 6.55 -9.04 -16.66
N ALA A 30 7.35 -8.95 -15.60
CA ALA A 30 7.26 -9.85 -14.46
C ALA A 30 5.90 -9.70 -13.75
N ALA A 31 5.49 -8.47 -13.45
CA ALA A 31 4.22 -8.21 -12.77
C ALA A 31 3.01 -8.70 -13.58
N VAL A 32 2.95 -8.40 -14.88
CA VAL A 32 1.89 -8.87 -15.78
C VAL A 32 1.88 -10.40 -15.89
N THR A 33 3.05 -11.03 -15.94
CA THR A 33 3.15 -12.49 -16.01
C THR A 33 2.65 -13.15 -14.73
N LEU A 34 3.00 -12.57 -13.57
CA LEU A 34 2.53 -13.05 -12.27
C LEU A 34 1.03 -12.85 -12.10
N GLN A 35 0.47 -11.69 -12.50
CA GLN A 35 -0.97 -11.45 -12.47
C GLN A 35 -1.74 -12.49 -13.29
N LYS A 36 -1.25 -12.83 -14.49
CA LYS A 36 -1.86 -13.87 -15.35
C LYS A 36 -1.80 -15.27 -14.74
N ALA A 37 -0.89 -15.53 -13.81
CA ALA A 37 -0.77 -16.81 -13.12
C ALA A 37 -1.72 -16.91 -11.91
N LEU A 38 -2.27 -15.79 -11.43
CA LEU A 38 -3.22 -15.78 -10.32
C LEU A 38 -4.63 -16.18 -10.80
N PRO A 39 -5.42 -16.87 -9.97
CA PRO A 39 -6.79 -17.28 -10.31
C PRO A 39 -7.81 -16.13 -10.21
N ILE A 40 -7.42 -14.91 -10.58
CA ILE A 40 -8.25 -13.70 -10.51
C ILE A 40 -8.09 -12.90 -11.81
N ASN A 41 -9.15 -12.22 -12.23
CA ASN A 41 -9.15 -11.35 -13.39
C ASN A 41 -9.52 -9.91 -12.99
N GLU A 42 -9.25 -8.96 -13.87
CA GLU A 42 -9.51 -7.53 -13.62
C GLU A 42 -10.97 -7.26 -13.23
N GLU A 43 -11.92 -7.88 -13.93
CA GLU A 43 -13.35 -7.71 -13.66
C GLU A 43 -13.75 -8.18 -12.25
N THR A 44 -13.22 -9.33 -11.81
CA THR A 44 -13.47 -9.85 -10.46
C THR A 44 -12.76 -9.05 -9.38
N PHE A 45 -11.54 -8.56 -9.67
CA PHE A 45 -10.80 -7.71 -8.76
C PHE A 45 -11.53 -6.38 -8.49
N LEU A 46 -12.10 -5.76 -9.52
CA LEU A 46 -12.86 -4.50 -9.38
C LEU A 46 -14.27 -4.70 -8.82
N GLY A 47 -14.89 -5.86 -9.06
CA GLY A 47 -16.29 -6.12 -8.72
C GLY A 47 -16.55 -6.65 -7.32
N VAL A 48 -15.53 -7.20 -6.63
CA VAL A 48 -15.70 -7.90 -5.35
C VAL A 48 -14.74 -7.33 -4.30
N SER A 49 -15.24 -7.06 -3.09
CA SER A 49 -14.36 -6.71 -1.96
C SER A 49 -13.38 -7.84 -1.68
N GLY A 50 -12.11 -7.53 -1.44
CA GLY A 50 -11.08 -8.52 -1.14
C GLY A 50 -11.41 -9.45 0.04
N SER A 51 -12.15 -8.95 1.03
CA SER A 51 -12.63 -9.74 2.17
C SER A 51 -13.69 -10.79 1.79
N GLY A 52 -14.48 -10.52 0.74
CA GLY A 52 -15.53 -11.39 0.23
C GLY A 52 -15.07 -12.37 -0.86
N TYR A 53 -13.82 -12.27 -1.32
CA TYR A 53 -13.29 -13.13 -2.37
C TYR A 53 -12.89 -14.52 -1.81
N TYR A 54 -13.10 -15.57 -2.62
CA TYR A 54 -12.83 -16.95 -2.19
C TYR A 54 -11.33 -17.16 -1.89
N ASP A 55 -10.44 -16.66 -2.77
CA ASP A 55 -8.99 -16.72 -2.60
C ASP A 55 -8.42 -15.34 -2.26
N SER A 56 -8.60 -14.92 -1.01
CA SER A 56 -8.18 -13.61 -0.52
C SER A 56 -6.66 -13.38 -0.62
N ARG A 57 -5.87 -14.45 -0.59
CA ARG A 57 -4.43 -14.37 -0.90
C ARG A 57 -4.18 -13.95 -2.34
N ALA A 58 -4.82 -14.59 -3.32
CA ALA A 58 -4.69 -14.21 -4.72
C ALA A 58 -5.16 -12.77 -4.95
N TYR A 59 -6.25 -12.36 -4.30
CA TYR A 59 -6.73 -10.98 -4.33
C TYR A 59 -5.69 -9.99 -3.81
N TYR A 60 -5.12 -10.24 -2.63
CA TYR A 60 -4.08 -9.39 -2.04
C TYR A 60 -2.84 -9.29 -2.95
N LEU A 61 -2.34 -10.42 -3.44
CA LEU A 61 -1.18 -10.45 -4.34
C LEU A 61 -1.46 -9.72 -5.66
N TYR A 62 -2.68 -9.79 -6.20
CA TYR A 62 -3.05 -9.03 -7.38
C TYR A 62 -2.96 -7.52 -7.13
N GLY A 63 -3.45 -7.06 -5.98
CA GLY A 63 -3.32 -5.66 -5.54
C GLY A 63 -1.87 -5.21 -5.37
N VAL A 64 -1.01 -6.05 -4.77
CA VAL A 64 0.43 -5.78 -4.67
C VAL A 64 1.06 -5.61 -6.06
N LEU A 65 0.73 -6.48 -7.01
CA LEU A 65 1.25 -6.40 -8.38
C LEU A 65 0.75 -5.16 -9.13
N ASP A 66 -0.49 -4.71 -8.86
CA ASP A 66 -1.03 -3.47 -9.41
C ASP A 66 -0.25 -2.24 -8.89
N GLU A 67 0.14 -2.22 -7.61
CA GLU A 67 1.00 -1.17 -7.07
C GLU A 67 2.41 -1.16 -7.66
N VAL A 68 2.97 -2.34 -7.94
CA VAL A 68 4.25 -2.45 -8.67
C VAL A 68 4.12 -1.91 -10.09
N LEU A 69 3.00 -2.16 -10.78
CA LEU A 69 2.73 -1.62 -12.11
C LEU A 69 2.52 -0.10 -12.11
N LYS A 70 1.81 0.43 -11.10
CA LYS A 70 1.67 1.89 -10.89
C LYS A 70 3.03 2.55 -10.73
N LEU A 71 3.94 1.97 -9.95
CA LEU A 71 5.30 2.51 -9.86
C LEU A 71 6.05 2.40 -11.19
N ALA A 72 6.00 1.24 -11.85
CA ALA A 72 6.73 1.07 -13.10
C ALA A 72 6.27 2.06 -14.18
N THR A 73 4.96 2.33 -14.27
CA THR A 73 4.41 3.36 -15.17
C THR A 73 4.79 4.78 -14.72
N ALA A 74 4.82 5.06 -13.42
CA ALA A 74 5.32 6.33 -12.90
C ALA A 74 6.80 6.55 -13.26
N MET A 75 7.64 5.52 -13.18
CA MET A 75 9.05 5.57 -13.56
C MET A 75 9.24 5.93 -15.04
N LEU A 76 8.42 5.38 -15.95
CA LEU A 76 8.45 5.77 -17.37
C LEU A 76 8.14 7.27 -17.54
N ARG A 77 7.17 7.78 -16.78
CA ARG A 77 6.83 9.22 -16.81
C ARG A 77 7.95 10.07 -16.22
N TRP A 78 8.56 9.66 -15.11
CA TRP A 78 9.69 10.37 -14.51
C TRP A 78 10.90 10.39 -15.44
N GLU A 79 11.15 9.30 -16.15
CA GLU A 79 12.21 9.27 -17.16
C GLU A 79 11.94 10.25 -18.29
N GLY A 80 10.71 10.26 -18.83
CA GLY A 80 10.30 11.25 -19.81
C GLY A 80 10.49 12.68 -19.28
N PHE A 81 10.13 12.92 -18.03
CA PHE A 81 10.34 14.23 -17.41
C PHE A 81 11.83 14.61 -17.33
N LEU A 82 12.69 13.69 -16.88
CA LEU A 82 14.11 13.97 -16.61
C LEU A 82 15.03 13.88 -17.84
N SER A 83 14.61 13.19 -18.90
CA SER A 83 15.48 12.86 -20.04
C SER A 83 15.09 13.53 -21.34
N ASP A 84 13.95 14.23 -21.38
CA ASP A 84 13.47 14.89 -22.59
C ASP A 84 14.19 16.24 -22.78
N PRO A 85 14.95 16.43 -23.87
CA PRO A 85 15.58 17.72 -24.17
C PRO A 85 14.56 18.85 -24.30
N ASP A 86 13.32 18.56 -24.71
CA ASP A 86 12.25 19.57 -24.82
C ASP A 86 11.85 20.08 -23.42
N ASN A 87 12.01 19.26 -22.37
CA ASN A 87 11.84 19.72 -21.01
C ASN A 87 12.92 20.71 -20.58
N SER A 88 14.15 20.64 -21.13
CA SER A 88 15.17 21.65 -20.82
C SER A 88 14.81 23.03 -21.38
N GLU A 89 14.12 23.08 -22.53
CA GLU A 89 13.58 24.33 -23.10
C GLU A 89 12.39 24.83 -22.29
N LEU A 90 11.49 23.92 -21.88
CA LEU A 90 10.38 24.23 -20.98
C LEU A 90 10.88 24.75 -19.62
N GLU A 91 11.93 24.14 -19.06
CA GLU A 91 12.58 24.56 -17.83
C GLU A 91 13.17 25.96 -17.97
N ALA A 92 13.89 26.23 -19.07
CA ALA A 92 14.44 27.55 -19.35
C ALA A 92 13.32 28.60 -19.53
N ALA A 93 12.21 28.23 -20.18
CA ALA A 93 11.04 29.09 -20.35
C ALA A 93 10.35 29.39 -19.01
N LEU A 94 10.07 28.36 -18.20
CA LEU A 94 9.49 28.48 -16.86
C LEU A 94 10.38 29.31 -15.93
N GLN A 95 11.69 29.13 -16.00
CA GLN A 95 12.64 29.89 -15.20
C GLN A 95 12.69 31.37 -15.63
N LYS A 96 12.53 31.65 -16.92
CA LYS A 96 12.47 33.03 -17.45
C LYS A 96 11.15 33.73 -17.11
N GLU A 97 10.03 33.02 -17.15
CA GLU A 97 8.69 33.58 -16.95
C GLU A 97 8.28 33.66 -15.48
N HIS A 98 8.56 32.60 -14.70
CA HIS A 98 8.10 32.45 -13.32
C HIS A 98 9.24 32.41 -12.29
N GLY A 99 10.49 32.57 -12.74
CA GLY A 99 11.67 32.58 -11.90
C GLY A 99 12.13 31.19 -11.45
N PRO A 100 13.27 31.11 -10.74
CA PRO A 100 13.87 29.84 -10.32
C PRO A 100 13.03 29.07 -9.27
N HIS A 101 12.05 29.74 -8.65
CA HIS A 101 11.20 29.13 -7.64
C HIS A 101 10.29 28.04 -8.21
N MET A 102 9.67 28.29 -9.38
CA MET A 102 8.72 27.35 -9.98
C MET A 102 9.41 26.02 -10.33
N PHE A 103 10.58 26.11 -10.95
CA PHE A 103 11.39 24.94 -11.29
C PHE A 103 11.76 24.09 -10.06
N ARG A 104 12.20 24.74 -8.98
CA ARG A 104 12.49 24.05 -7.71
C ARG A 104 11.26 23.32 -7.18
N VAL A 105 10.10 23.95 -7.17
CA VAL A 105 8.84 23.35 -6.69
C VAL A 105 8.45 22.13 -7.53
N THR A 106 8.55 22.21 -8.86
CA THR A 106 8.27 21.07 -9.74
C THR A 106 9.18 19.88 -9.46
N ARG A 107 10.48 20.13 -9.28
CA ARG A 107 11.45 19.07 -8.97
C ARG A 107 11.24 18.48 -7.57
N GLU A 108 10.91 19.30 -6.58
CA GLU A 108 10.57 18.84 -5.23
C GLU A 108 9.31 17.95 -5.27
N GLY A 109 8.28 18.33 -6.03
CA GLY A 109 7.09 17.50 -6.21
C GLY A 109 7.37 16.13 -6.82
N LEU A 110 8.31 16.04 -7.78
CA LEU A 110 8.76 14.77 -8.33
C LEU A 110 9.47 13.90 -7.29
N MET A 111 10.34 14.50 -6.47
CA MET A 111 11.05 13.80 -5.39
C MET A 111 10.08 13.29 -4.32
N ASP A 112 9.07 14.09 -3.98
CA ASP A 112 8.04 13.69 -3.01
C ASP A 112 7.24 12.50 -3.51
N GLU A 113 6.91 12.47 -4.80
CA GLU A 113 6.24 11.32 -5.42
C GLU A 113 7.12 10.06 -5.34
N GLN A 114 8.41 10.17 -5.67
CA GLN A 114 9.36 9.05 -5.57
C GLN A 114 9.46 8.52 -4.13
N HIS A 115 9.51 9.41 -3.15
CA HIS A 115 9.52 9.03 -1.74
C HIS A 115 8.23 8.33 -1.31
N LEU A 116 7.08 8.83 -1.76
CA LEU A 116 5.78 8.23 -1.45
C LEU A 116 5.69 6.81 -2.04
N SER A 117 6.08 6.63 -3.30
CA SER A 117 6.09 5.31 -3.92
C SER A 117 7.09 4.36 -3.25
N SER A 118 8.26 4.86 -2.85
CA SER A 118 9.26 4.06 -2.12
C SER A 118 8.73 3.56 -0.78
N ARG A 119 8.09 4.44 0.01
CA ARG A 119 7.44 4.05 1.28
C ARG A 119 6.39 2.99 1.07
N LYS A 120 5.50 3.20 0.09
CA LYS A 120 4.44 2.25 -0.24
C LYS A 120 4.99 0.88 -0.61
N LEU A 121 6.06 0.80 -1.41
CA LEU A 121 6.69 -0.47 -1.73
C LEU A 121 7.33 -1.16 -0.51
N VAL A 122 7.95 -0.38 0.38
CA VAL A 122 8.54 -0.92 1.61
C VAL A 122 7.44 -1.47 2.53
N GLU A 123 6.31 -0.80 2.65
CA GLU A 123 5.15 -1.28 3.40
C GLU A 123 4.63 -2.61 2.82
N LEU A 124 4.42 -2.67 1.50
CA LEU A 124 4.00 -3.92 0.84
C LEU A 124 5.01 -5.05 1.00
N LEU A 125 6.32 -4.74 0.96
CA LEU A 125 7.37 -5.73 1.22
C LEU A 125 7.33 -6.24 2.66
N CYS A 126 7.13 -5.35 3.64
CA CYS A 126 6.97 -5.72 5.03
C CYS A 126 5.77 -6.64 5.23
N ASP A 127 4.63 -6.32 4.63
CA ASP A 127 3.43 -7.17 4.69
C ASP A 127 3.69 -8.55 4.10
N LEU A 128 4.32 -8.63 2.92
CA LEU A 128 4.68 -9.90 2.28
C LEU A 128 5.60 -10.76 3.16
N LEU A 129 6.57 -10.14 3.84
CA LEU A 129 7.45 -10.82 4.79
C LEU A 129 6.68 -11.32 6.02
N LEU A 130 5.73 -10.53 6.55
CA LEU A 130 4.90 -10.95 7.66
C LEU A 130 4.00 -12.14 7.29
N PHE A 131 3.45 -12.14 6.07
CA PHE A 131 2.66 -13.24 5.54
C PHE A 131 3.47 -14.50 5.22
N GLU A 132 4.81 -14.43 5.16
CA GLU A 132 5.65 -15.64 5.02
C GLU A 132 5.39 -16.62 6.17
N SER A 133 5.24 -16.09 7.39
CA SER A 133 4.98 -16.90 8.59
C SER A 133 3.51 -17.29 8.77
N THR A 134 2.57 -16.53 8.19
CA THR A 134 1.12 -16.66 8.38
C THR A 134 0.37 -16.83 7.05
N ASN A 135 0.89 -17.66 6.15
CA ASN A 135 0.39 -17.85 4.79
C ASN A 135 -0.92 -18.68 4.69
N THR A 136 -2.00 -18.20 5.32
CA THR A 136 -3.32 -18.85 5.36
C THR A 136 -4.40 -17.86 4.93
N GLN A 137 -5.44 -18.34 4.27
CA GLN A 137 -6.48 -17.49 3.65
C GLN A 137 -7.20 -16.61 4.68
N GLU A 138 -7.38 -17.12 5.90
CA GLU A 138 -8.04 -16.44 7.00
C GLU A 138 -7.29 -15.18 7.44
N HIS A 139 -5.95 -15.22 7.42
CA HIS A 139 -5.13 -14.06 7.78
C HIS A 139 -5.19 -12.97 6.72
N TYR A 140 -5.13 -13.34 5.43
CA TYR A 140 -5.34 -12.37 4.33
C TYR A 140 -6.73 -11.74 4.40
N ARG A 141 -7.78 -12.53 4.68
CA ARG A 141 -9.14 -11.99 4.87
C ARG A 141 -9.21 -11.00 6.02
N LEU A 142 -8.68 -11.37 7.18
CA LEU A 142 -8.69 -10.50 8.35
C LEU A 142 -7.93 -9.20 8.04
N PHE A 143 -6.75 -9.30 7.44
CA PHE A 143 -5.96 -8.14 7.04
C PHE A 143 -6.75 -7.21 6.11
N LEU A 144 -7.32 -7.74 5.03
CA LEU A 144 -8.11 -6.95 4.08
C LEU A 144 -9.35 -6.31 4.72
N THR A 145 -10.00 -7.01 5.66
CA THR A 145 -11.13 -6.44 6.43
C THR A 145 -10.66 -5.33 7.37
N CYS A 146 -9.51 -5.48 8.02
CA CYS A 146 -8.92 -4.43 8.87
C CYS A 146 -8.55 -3.19 8.05
N GLU A 147 -7.95 -3.35 6.88
CA GLU A 147 -7.66 -2.25 5.95
C GLU A 147 -8.93 -1.50 5.55
N LEU A 148 -9.99 -2.24 5.20
CA LEU A 148 -11.29 -1.64 4.85
C LEU A 148 -11.91 -0.89 6.05
N LEU A 149 -11.81 -1.44 7.25
CA LEU A 149 -12.28 -0.80 8.47
C LEU A 149 -11.50 0.48 8.76
N ASP A 150 -10.17 0.46 8.65
CA ASP A 150 -9.33 1.62 8.92
C ASP A 150 -9.64 2.76 7.94
N ALA A 151 -9.79 2.44 6.65
CA ALA A 151 -10.23 3.40 5.63
C ALA A 151 -11.61 4.00 5.97
N TYR A 152 -12.56 3.19 6.43
CA TYR A 152 -13.88 3.66 6.84
C TYR A 152 -13.82 4.58 8.08
N LEU A 153 -13.03 4.21 9.09
CA LEU A 153 -12.84 5.01 10.30
C LEU A 153 -12.15 6.35 9.99
N GLY A 154 -11.15 6.33 9.09
CA GLY A 154 -10.52 7.53 8.56
C GLY A 154 -11.52 8.44 7.87
N LEU A 155 -12.34 7.90 6.98
CA LEU A 155 -13.39 8.66 6.29
C LEU A 155 -14.40 9.26 7.30
N GLN A 156 -14.83 8.48 8.29
CA GLN A 156 -15.76 8.97 9.31
C GLN A 156 -15.15 10.14 10.10
N ARG A 157 -13.86 10.05 10.43
CA ARG A 157 -13.13 11.14 11.08
C ARG A 157 -13.09 12.39 10.20
N ASP A 158 -12.77 12.25 8.92
CA ASP A 158 -12.75 13.35 7.97
C ASP A 158 -14.14 14.02 7.86
N PHE A 159 -15.22 13.23 7.87
CA PHE A 159 -16.58 13.79 7.86
C PHE A 159 -16.88 14.67 9.08
N VAL A 160 -16.41 14.24 10.25
CA VAL A 160 -16.55 15.01 11.48
C VAL A 160 -15.69 16.27 11.42
N ASP A 161 -14.44 16.16 10.97
CA ASP A 161 -13.48 17.26 10.98
C ASP A 161 -13.81 18.34 9.92
N PHE A 162 -14.20 17.94 8.70
CA PHE A 162 -14.49 18.87 7.61
C PHE A 162 -15.94 19.36 7.57
N PHE A 163 -16.91 18.49 7.82
CA PHE A 163 -18.33 18.83 7.69
C PHE A 163 -19.03 19.07 9.02
N SER A 164 -18.36 18.81 10.16
CA SER A 164 -18.97 18.85 11.50
C SER A 164 -20.21 17.96 11.62
N CYS A 165 -20.38 16.99 10.71
CA CYS A 165 -21.48 16.05 10.72
C CYS A 165 -21.11 14.87 11.62
N ARG A 166 -21.56 14.89 12.88
CA ARG A 166 -21.54 13.67 13.69
C ARG A 166 -22.63 12.75 13.19
N THR A 167 -22.23 11.62 12.60
CA THR A 167 -23.14 10.50 12.31
C THR A 167 -23.65 9.92 13.63
N SER A 168 -24.68 10.54 14.19
CA SER A 168 -25.46 9.92 15.25
C SER A 168 -26.25 8.78 14.62
N GLU A 169 -26.02 7.55 15.10
CA GLU A 169 -26.92 6.39 14.96
C GLU A 169 -26.92 5.60 13.64
N ARG A 170 -25.76 5.31 13.05
CA ARG A 170 -25.65 4.13 12.15
C ARG A 170 -24.58 3.18 12.65
N ARG A 171 -25.00 2.01 13.15
CA ARG A 171 -24.08 0.88 13.35
C ARG A 171 -23.51 0.54 11.97
N PRO A 172 -22.19 0.62 11.77
CA PRO A 172 -21.62 0.22 10.50
C PRO A 172 -21.83 -1.29 10.33
N LEU A 173 -22.43 -1.71 9.21
CA LEU A 173 -22.63 -3.12 8.85
C LEU A 173 -21.31 -3.92 8.88
N LEU A 174 -20.17 -3.23 8.72
CA LEU A 174 -18.80 -3.73 8.89
C LEU A 174 -18.50 -4.30 10.29
N PHE A 175 -19.17 -3.81 11.34
CA PHE A 175 -18.96 -4.30 12.70
C PHE A 175 -19.46 -5.74 12.88
N ASP A 176 -20.53 -6.10 12.17
CA ASP A 176 -21.08 -7.46 12.19
C ASP A 176 -20.14 -8.46 11.46
N GLU A 177 -19.49 -8.03 10.37
CA GLU A 177 -18.47 -8.83 9.68
C GLU A 177 -17.22 -9.06 10.56
N LEU A 178 -16.75 -8.01 11.24
CA LEU A 178 -15.63 -8.13 12.18
C LEU A 178 -15.96 -9.05 13.36
N GLN A 179 -17.19 -8.99 13.86
CA GLN A 179 -17.62 -9.87 14.95
C GLN A 179 -17.67 -11.34 14.50
N ASN A 180 -18.11 -11.60 13.25
CA ASN A 180 -18.09 -12.94 12.66
C ASN A 180 -16.67 -13.49 12.45
N VAL A 181 -15.75 -12.65 11.97
CA VAL A 181 -14.34 -13.04 11.79
C VAL A 181 -13.66 -13.24 13.16
N ALA A 182 -13.87 -12.34 14.13
CA ALA A 182 -13.32 -12.47 15.48
C ALA A 182 -13.82 -13.74 16.20
N TRP A 183 -15.07 -14.15 15.96
CA TRP A 183 -15.60 -15.42 16.46
C TRP A 183 -14.89 -16.65 15.85
N LEU A 184 -14.59 -16.62 14.55
CA LEU A 184 -13.83 -17.68 13.89
C LEU A 184 -12.40 -17.80 14.45
N PHE A 185 -11.75 -16.66 14.74
CA PHE A 185 -10.43 -16.64 15.37
C PHE A 185 -10.45 -17.09 16.83
N SER A 186 -11.48 -16.73 17.62
CA SER A 186 -11.67 -17.24 18.98
C SER A 186 -11.76 -18.78 19.00
N LEU A 187 -12.49 -19.36 18.04
CA LEU A 187 -12.63 -20.81 17.89
C LEU A 187 -11.33 -21.49 17.42
N THR A 188 -10.59 -20.92 16.47
CA THR A 188 -9.33 -21.52 16.01
C THR A 188 -8.20 -21.40 17.04
N THR A 189 -8.14 -20.30 17.79
CA THR A 189 -7.16 -20.12 18.88
C THR A 189 -7.41 -21.09 20.03
N LEU A 190 -8.69 -21.41 20.31
CA LEU A 190 -9.07 -22.49 21.25
C LEU A 190 -8.64 -23.88 20.75
N THR A 191 -8.63 -24.13 19.44
CA THR A 191 -8.14 -25.41 18.89
C THR A 191 -6.62 -25.52 18.79
N CYS A 192 -5.89 -24.42 18.59
CA CYS A 192 -4.42 -24.43 18.59
C CYS A 192 -3.82 -24.56 20.00
N SER A 193 -4.53 -24.13 21.04
CA SER A 193 -4.07 -24.28 22.43
C SER A 193 -4.13 -25.74 22.94
N LEU A 194 -4.82 -26.64 22.23
CA LEU A 194 -4.97 -28.05 22.61
C LEU A 194 -3.98 -29.01 21.93
N ARG A 195 -3.01 -28.52 21.13
CA ARG A 195 -2.10 -29.41 20.39
C ARG A 195 -0.65 -28.92 20.25
N MET A 196 -0.09 -28.36 21.31
CA MET A 196 1.35 -28.07 21.40
C MET A 196 1.94 -28.71 22.68
N PRO A 197 2.57 -29.89 22.62
CA PRO A 197 3.27 -30.47 23.76
C PRO A 197 4.78 -30.20 23.66
N PHE A 198 5.24 -28.97 23.42
CA PHE A 198 6.68 -28.68 23.52
C PHE A 198 7.00 -27.19 23.54
N TRP A 199 6.87 -26.54 24.71
CA TRP A 199 7.75 -25.42 25.10
C TRP A 199 7.53 -25.13 26.59
N ARG A 200 8.41 -25.67 27.45
CA ARG A 200 8.58 -25.21 28.83
C ARG A 200 9.43 -23.95 28.78
N GLY A 201 8.88 -22.82 29.23
CA GLY A 201 9.67 -21.61 29.40
C GLY A 201 8.84 -20.43 29.91
N SER A 202 8.74 -20.34 31.24
CA SER A 202 8.30 -19.15 32.00
C SER A 202 6.83 -18.76 31.93
N GLN A 203 6.10 -19.10 33.00
CA GLN A 203 4.76 -18.59 33.29
C GLN A 203 4.84 -17.11 33.68
N THR A 204 4.18 -16.24 32.92
CA THR A 204 3.71 -14.95 33.43
C THR A 204 2.21 -14.89 33.17
N THR A 205 1.46 -15.30 34.18
CA THR A 205 -0.01 -15.34 34.17
C THR A 205 -0.55 -13.93 34.29
N LEU A 206 -0.93 -13.29 33.18
CA LEU A 206 -1.76 -12.09 33.19
C LEU A 206 -3.23 -12.50 33.19
N PHE A 207 -3.84 -12.47 34.39
CA PHE A 207 -5.27 -12.63 34.60
C PHE A 207 -5.99 -11.37 34.08
N LEU A 208 -6.58 -11.43 32.89
CA LEU A 208 -7.62 -10.48 32.48
C LEU A 208 -8.97 -11.01 32.95
N GLY A 209 -9.41 -10.51 34.11
CA GLY A 209 -10.76 -10.72 34.63
C GLY A 209 -11.76 -9.90 33.82
N LEU A 210 -12.46 -10.54 32.88
CA LEU A 210 -13.71 -10.03 32.32
C LEU A 210 -14.84 -10.34 33.31
N SER A 211 -15.18 -9.38 34.17
CA SER A 211 -16.45 -9.44 34.91
C SER A 211 -17.56 -8.89 34.03
N ALA A 212 -18.46 -9.79 33.62
CA ALA A 212 -19.72 -9.42 33.01
C ALA A 212 -20.63 -8.77 34.08
N SER A 213 -21.11 -7.55 33.81
CA SER A 213 -22.23 -6.97 34.57
C SER A 213 -23.37 -6.67 33.61
N PRO A 214 -24.55 -7.31 33.77
CA PRO A 214 -25.74 -6.90 33.05
C PRO A 214 -26.54 -5.92 33.94
N ARG A 215 -26.81 -4.72 33.44
CA ARG A 215 -27.93 -3.90 33.93
C ARG A 215 -28.67 -3.28 32.76
N TYR A 216 -29.70 -3.98 32.31
CA TYR A 216 -30.87 -3.37 31.71
C TYR A 216 -31.75 -2.83 32.85
N THR A 217 -32.14 -1.57 32.78
CA THR A 217 -33.52 -1.09 32.96
C THR A 217 -33.51 0.44 32.89
N ALA A 218 -34.24 1.00 31.94
CA ALA A 218 -34.87 2.30 32.11
C ALA A 218 -36.16 2.31 31.28
N TYR A 219 -37.21 2.74 31.97
CA TYR A 219 -38.55 3.05 31.49
C TYR A 219 -38.53 4.21 30.49
#